data_AF-A0A529N987-F1
#
_entry.id   AF-A0A529N987-F1
#
_cell.length_a   1.000
_cell.length_b   1.000
_cell.length_c   1.000
_cell.angle_alpha   90.00
_cell.angle_beta   90.00
_cell.angle_gamma   90.00
#
_symmetry.space_group_name_H-M   'P 1'
#
loop_
_entity.id
_entity.type
_entity.pdbx_description
1 polymer ?
#
loop_
_entity_poly.entity_id
_entity_poly.type
_entity_poly.pdbx_seq_one_letter_code
_entity_poly.pdbx_strand_id
1 'polypeptide(L)'
;GLARSKAELDGIVESSLKKAGLFNEVKDRLLESGTGLSGGQQQRLCIARAIAVSPEVILMDEPCSALDPIATARVEELIDELRQNYTIVIVTH
;
A
#
# COMPACT_ATOMS: atom_id res chain seq x y z
N GLY A 1 -1.22 -20.07 -6.23
CA GLY A 1 -0.64 -18.79 -5.78
C GLY A 1 -1.57 -17.65 -6.17
N LEU A 2 -1.22 -16.42 -5.80
CA LEU A 2 -1.99 -15.20 -6.09
C LEU A 2 -2.27 -14.93 -7.58
N ALA A 3 -1.47 -15.53 -8.48
CA ALA A 3 -1.64 -15.44 -9.93
C ALA A 3 -1.35 -16.80 -10.57
N ARG A 4 -1.91 -17.02 -11.76
CA ARG A 4 -1.69 -18.19 -12.64
C ARG A 4 -0.62 -17.94 -13.70
N SER A 5 -0.28 -16.67 -13.95
CA SER A 5 0.76 -16.28 -14.90
C SER A 5 1.56 -15.08 -14.40
N LYS A 6 2.75 -14.86 -14.99
CA LYS A 6 3.56 -13.66 -14.71
C LYS A 6 2.82 -12.37 -15.09
N ALA A 7 2.15 -12.35 -16.24
CA ALA A 7 1.40 -11.18 -16.70
C ALA A 7 0.25 -10.81 -15.74
N GLU A 8 -0.43 -11.80 -15.16
CA GLU A 8 -1.45 -11.57 -14.14
C GLU A 8 -0.83 -11.04 -12.84
N LEU A 9 0.32 -11.58 -12.42
CA LEU A 9 1.04 -11.08 -11.25
C LEU A 9 1.49 -9.63 -11.43
N ASP A 10 2.06 -9.29 -12.58
CA ASP A 10 2.50 -7.93 -12.91
C ASP A 10 1.31 -6.96 -12.89
N GLY A 11 0.14 -7.39 -13.39
CA GLY A 11 -1.10 -6.62 -13.31
C GLY A 11 -1.60 -6.41 -11.88
N ILE A 12 -1.51 -7.41 -11.00
CA ILE A 12 -1.86 -7.28 -9.58
C ILE A 12 -0.91 -6.29 -8.90
N VAL A 13 0.40 -6.40 -9.14
CA VAL A 13 1.41 -5.49 -8.57
C VAL A 13 1.14 -4.05 -9.00
N GLU A 14 0.96 -3.81 -10.29
CA GLU A 14 0.67 -2.48 -10.82
C GLU A 14 -0.63 -1.90 -10.24
N SER A 15 -1.71 -2.69 -10.23
CA SER A 15 -3.00 -2.25 -9.68
C SER A 15 -2.89 -1.89 -8.20
N SER A 16 -2.18 -2.69 -7.42
CA SER A 16 -2.02 -2.49 -5.98
C SER A 16 -1.18 -1.26 -5.67
N LEU A 17 -0.08 -1.05 -6.42
CA LEU A 17 0.75 0.15 -6.29
C LEU A 17 0.00 1.41 -6.72
N LYS A 18 -0.88 1.34 -7.73
CA LYS A 18 -1.73 2.46 -8.13
C LYS A 18 -2.77 2.80 -7.06
N LYS A 19 -3.47 1.79 -6.54
CA LYS A 19 -4.44 1.96 -5.45
C LYS A 19 -3.80 2.52 -4.18
N ALA A 20 -2.53 2.20 -3.91
CA ALA A 20 -1.78 2.77 -2.79
C ALA A 20 -1.13 4.14 -3.10
N GLY A 21 -1.43 4.75 -4.26
CA GLY A 21 -0.87 6.03 -4.66
C GLY A 21 0.66 6.03 -4.83
N LEU A 22 1.30 4.87 -4.99
CA LEU A 22 2.76 4.72 -4.98
C LEU A 22 3.36 4.50 -6.38
N PHE A 23 2.58 3.98 -7.33
CA PHE A 23 3.08 3.52 -8.64
C PHE A 23 3.96 4.55 -9.36
N ASN A 24 3.53 5.81 -9.46
CA ASN A 24 4.27 6.85 -10.18
C ASN A 24 5.64 7.17 -9.56
N GLU A 25 5.84 6.88 -8.26
CA GLU A 25 7.09 7.16 -7.54
C GLU A 25 8.11 6.02 -7.66
N VAL A 26 7.66 4.80 -7.98
CA VAL A 26 8.46 3.56 -7.93
C VAL A 26 8.49 2.76 -9.23
N LYS A 27 7.68 3.09 -10.24
CA LYS A 27 7.55 2.35 -11.51
C LYS A 27 8.88 2.06 -12.22
N ASP A 28 9.85 2.97 -12.09
CA ASP A 28 11.15 2.85 -12.78
C ASP A 28 12.18 2.03 -11.97
N ARG A 29 11.80 1.58 -10.77
CA ARG A 29 12.67 0.86 -9.81
C ARG A 29 11.97 -0.30 -9.09
N LEU A 30 11.02 -0.95 -9.77
CA LEU A 30 10.23 -2.06 -9.19
C LEU A 30 11.06 -3.27 -8.75
N LEU A 31 12.27 -3.41 -9.27
CA LEU A 31 13.19 -4.51 -8.95
C LEU A 31 14.20 -4.14 -7.86
N GLU A 32 14.22 -2.89 -7.41
CA GLU A 32 15.12 -2.44 -6.35
C GLU A 32 14.58 -2.81 -4.96
N SER A 33 15.46 -2.78 -3.95
CA SER A 33 15.07 -3.03 -2.57
C SER A 33 14.12 -1.94 -2.04
N GLY A 34 13.03 -2.35 -1.41
CA GLY A 34 12.10 -1.44 -0.74
C GLY A 34 12.72 -0.68 0.45
N THR A 35 13.90 -1.08 0.94
CA THR A 35 14.61 -0.39 2.03
C THR A 35 15.10 1.01 1.65
N GLY A 36 15.22 1.31 0.35
CA GLY A 36 15.61 2.63 -0.15
C GLY A 36 14.45 3.64 -0.21
N LEU A 37 13.22 3.22 0.08
CA LEU A 37 12.03 4.07 0.09
C LEU A 37 11.97 4.91 1.37
N SER A 38 11.34 6.10 1.31
CA SER A 38 11.03 6.86 2.52
C SER A 38 10.04 6.11 3.42
N GLY A 39 9.96 6.46 4.71
CA GLY A 39 9.02 5.80 5.64
C GLY A 39 7.57 5.77 5.12
N GLY A 40 7.07 6.89 4.61
CA GLY A 40 5.73 6.97 4.02
C GLY A 40 5.56 6.18 2.72
N GLN A 41 6.62 6.01 1.93
CA GLN A 41 6.61 5.13 0.75
C GLN A 41 6.62 3.65 1.15
N GLN A 42 7.42 3.27 2.16
CA GLN A 42 7.42 1.92 2.72
C GLN A 42 6.05 1.56 3.28
N GLN A 43 5.41 2.49 4.00
CA GLN A 43 4.07 2.28 4.53
C GLN A 43 3.03 2.08 3.43
N ARG A 44 3.04 2.92 2.40
CA ARG A 44 2.17 2.73 1.22
C ARG A 44 2.47 1.42 0.48
N LEU A 45 3.73 0.98 0.43
CA LEU A 45 4.09 -0.33 -0.13
C LEU A 45 3.53 -1.49 0.71
N CYS A 46 3.56 -1.38 2.04
CA CYS A 46 2.92 -2.33 2.94
C CYS A 46 1.41 -2.39 2.71
N ILE A 47 0.75 -1.24 2.56
CA ILE A 47 -0.68 -1.17 2.22
C ILE A 47 -0.94 -1.80 0.85
N ALA A 48 -0.13 -1.48 -0.16
CA ALA A 48 -0.22 -2.10 -1.50
C ALA A 48 -0.14 -3.63 -1.42
N ARG A 49 0.76 -4.17 -0.61
CA ARG A 49 0.87 -5.62 -0.38
C ARG A 49 -0.38 -6.20 0.27
N ALA A 50 -0.97 -5.49 1.23
CA ALA A 50 -2.19 -5.94 1.91
C ALA A 50 -3.39 -5.98 0.95
N ILE A 51 -3.55 -5.00 0.06
CA ILE A 51 -4.67 -4.95 -0.89
C ILE A 51 -4.47 -5.81 -2.13
N ALA A 52 -3.25 -6.26 -2.43
CA ALA A 52 -2.95 -7.13 -3.57
C ALA A 52 -3.71 -8.46 -3.54
N VAL A 53 -4.08 -8.93 -2.34
CA VAL A 53 -4.88 -10.15 -2.16
C VAL A 53 -6.39 -9.88 -2.22
N SER A 54 -6.82 -8.64 -2.44
CA SER A 54 -8.23 -8.20 -2.41
C SER A 54 -8.98 -8.72 -1.16
N PRO A 55 -8.52 -8.38 0.05
CA PRO A 55 -9.10 -8.91 1.28
C PRO A 55 -10.49 -8.31 1.54
N GLU A 56 -11.29 -8.96 2.39
CA GLU A 56 -12.56 -8.36 2.89
C GLU A 56 -12.29 -7.40 4.06
N VAL A 57 -11.25 -7.68 4.86
CA VAL A 57 -10.87 -6.93 6.06
C VAL A 57 -9.38 -6.60 6.02
N ILE A 58 -9.03 -5.37 6.38
CA ILE A 58 -7.65 -4.91 6.56
C ILE A 58 -7.47 -4.49 8.03
N LEU A 59 -6.53 -5.14 8.72
CA LEU A 59 -6.05 -4.71 10.03
C LEU A 59 -4.82 -3.83 9.84
N MET A 60 -4.87 -2.59 10.33
CA MET A 60 -3.77 -1.65 10.30
C MET A 60 -3.32 -1.37 11.73
N ASP A 61 -2.10 -1.79 12.05
CA ASP A 61 -1.48 -1.56 13.36
C ASP A 61 -0.58 -0.33 13.28
N GLU A 62 -0.97 0.75 13.96
CA GLU A 62 -0.33 2.07 13.96
C GLU A 62 0.07 2.59 12.56
N PRO A 63 -0.87 2.79 11.63
CA PRO A 63 -0.55 3.02 10.21
C PRO A 63 0.25 4.29 9.92
N CYS A 64 0.31 5.22 10.86
CA CYS A 64 0.99 6.51 10.70
C CYS A 64 2.19 6.68 11.66
N SER A 65 2.61 5.64 12.37
CA SER A 65 3.71 5.77 13.33
C SER A 65 5.05 6.10 12.64
N ALA A 66 5.84 6.94 13.31
CA ALA A 66 7.15 7.41 12.84
C ALA A 66 7.15 8.11 11.45
N LEU A 67 5.99 8.57 10.97
CA LEU A 67 5.87 9.37 9.75
C LEU A 67 5.92 10.87 10.06
N ASP A 68 6.43 11.66 9.11
CA ASP A 68 6.27 13.11 9.14
C ASP A 68 4.81 13.52 8.86
N PRO A 69 4.41 14.77 9.15
CA PRO A 69 3.02 15.20 8.96
C PRO A 69 2.50 15.11 7.53
N ILE A 70 3.37 15.30 6.53
CA ILE A 70 2.98 15.23 5.10
C ILE A 70 2.73 13.78 4.70
N ALA A 71 3.61 12.87 5.13
CA ALA A 71 3.46 11.44 4.90
C ALA A 71 2.22 10.88 5.63
N THR A 72 1.96 11.35 6.86
CA THR A 72 0.76 10.99 7.65
C THR A 72 -0.51 11.34 6.88
N ALA A 73 -0.66 12.59 6.44
CA ALA A 73 -1.84 13.03 5.69
C ALA A 73 -2.09 12.18 4.43
N ARG A 74 -1.03 11.84 3.69
CA ARG A 74 -1.15 10.97 2.49
C ARG A 74 -1.61 9.55 2.83
N VAL A 75 -1.17 8.99 3.96
CA VAL A 75 -1.60 7.67 4.39
C VAL A 75 -3.05 7.71 4.87
N GLU A 76 -3.45 8.75 5.60
CA GLU A 76 -4.85 8.95 6.02
C GLU A 76 -5.80 9.12 4.83
N GLU A 77 -5.45 9.94 3.84
CA GLU A 77 -6.20 10.08 2.58
C GLU A 77 -6.35 8.72 1.88
N LEU A 78 -5.28 7.94 1.80
CA LEU A 78 -5.32 6.59 1.23
C LEU A 78 -6.27 5.66 2.02
N ILE A 79 -6.23 5.69 3.35
CA ILE A 79 -7.13 4.89 4.20
C ILE A 79 -8.59 5.29 3.94
N ASP A 80 -8.85 6.59 3.79
CA ASP A 80 -10.18 7.14 3.48
C ASP A 80 -10.70 6.69 2.10
N GLU A 81 -9.83 6.54 1.10
CA GLU A 81 -10.19 5.96 -0.19
C GLU A 81 -10.45 4.45 -0.08
N LEU A 82 -9.60 3.74 0.65
CA LEU A 82 -9.68 2.28 0.78
C LEU A 82 -10.93 1.83 1.56
N ARG A 83 -11.37 2.57 2.58
CA ARG A 83 -12.55 2.19 3.37
C ARG A 83 -13.86 2.16 2.59
N GLN A 84 -13.89 2.71 1.36
CA GLN A 84 -15.03 2.56 0.45
C GLN A 84 -15.19 1.14 -0.10
N ASN A 85 -14.09 0.37 -0.13
CA ASN A 85 -14.03 -0.95 -0.74
C ASN A 85 -13.68 -2.07 0.26
N TYR A 86 -13.16 -1.72 1.43
CA TYR A 86 -12.65 -2.66 2.43
C TYR A 86 -13.19 -2.32 3.82
N THR A 87 -13.39 -3.34 4.65
CA THR A 87 -13.57 -3.12 6.09
C THR A 87 -12.21 -2.88 6.72
N ILE A 88 -12.00 -1.73 7.34
CA ILE A 88 -10.71 -1.38 7.95
C ILE A 88 -10.84 -1.34 9.48
N VAL A 89 -9.95 -2.05 10.16
CA VAL A 89 -9.76 -1.99 11.61
C VAL A 89 -8.40 -1.35 11.87
N ILE A 90 -8.39 -0.27 12.65
CA ILE A 90 -7.17 0.48 12.98
C ILE A 90 -6.88 0.33 14.47
N VAL A 91 -5.66 -0.08 14.80
CA VAL A 91 -5.10 -0.03 16.15
C VAL A 91 -4.18 1.19 16.21
N THR A 92 -4.39 2.05 17.21
CA THR A 92 -3.61 3.28 17.41
C THR A 92 -3.58 3.64 18.90
N HIS A 93 -2.72 4.59 19.28
CA HIS A 93 -2.52 5.06 20.65
C HIS A 93 -3.03 6.50 20.84
#